data_AF-A0A2H5ACF8-F1
#
_entry.id   AF-A0A2H5ACF8-F1
#
_cell.length_a   1.000
_cell.length_b   1.000
_cell.length_c   1.000
_cell.angle_alpha   90.00
_cell.angle_beta   90.00
_cell.angle_gamma   90.00
#
_symmetry.space_group_name_H-M   'P 1'
#
loop_
_entity.id
_entity.type
_entity.pdbx_description
1 polymer ?
#
loop_
_entity_poly.entity_id
_entity_poly.type
_entity_poly.pdbx_seq_one_letter_code
_entity_poly.pdbx_strand_id
1 'polypeptide(L)'
;MPIQNIKVADEGAAGSAKARDDCRALVDSLNKVTGCYRHLAIGVGGSADSVGLRDELRKTREKTQDLALVIRNKLTAVLRDKNLGKEERAEMERLWVIFCTSLELFQVDMCKVLELGQGFVLAGTETPLIQTGMSGGTSEVAARALSVQNIVHDTALDVSSLEQRELQEQIEKVDRMVENMEMKVNVLRWTVEAKGDAYHSVLSNDASSVALLSVDEEVRGWWCCDRSKCLTSMLLCTAALTAVVLSVCAANLA
;
A
#
# COMPACT_ATOMS: atom_id res chain seq x y z
N MET A 1 -3.51 57.31 36.49
CA MET A 1 -2.77 56.66 35.38
C MET A 1 -3.16 55.18 35.38
N PRO A 2 -3.82 54.64 34.35
CA PRO A 2 -4.10 53.21 34.29
C PRO A 2 -2.89 52.49 33.70
N ILE A 3 -2.47 51.42 34.37
CA ILE A 3 -1.41 50.51 33.92
C ILE A 3 -2.02 49.66 32.80
N GLN A 4 -1.59 49.91 31.55
CA GLN A 4 -1.92 49.05 30.42
C GLN A 4 -1.19 47.72 30.59
N ASN A 5 -1.97 46.67 30.84
CA ASN A 5 -1.50 45.30 30.84
C ASN A 5 -1.33 44.86 29.39
N ILE A 6 -0.10 44.97 28.85
CA ILE A 6 0.23 44.47 27.51
C ILE A 6 0.26 42.95 27.62
N LYS A 7 -0.83 42.32 27.17
CA LYS A 7 -0.94 40.87 26.97
C LYS A 7 0.00 40.47 25.83
N VAL A 8 1.25 40.16 26.16
CA VAL A 8 2.19 39.46 25.26
C VAL A 8 1.79 37.99 25.27
N ALA A 9 0.79 37.64 24.46
CA ALA A 9 0.47 36.27 24.15
C ALA A 9 0.68 36.06 22.65
N ASP A 10 1.24 34.90 22.31
CA ASP A 10 0.79 34.10 21.15
C ASP A 10 1.61 34.08 19.85
N GLU A 11 2.84 34.63 19.77
CA GLU A 11 3.64 34.39 18.54
C GLU A 11 4.23 32.97 18.47
N GLY A 12 4.65 32.40 19.61
CA GLY A 12 5.21 31.04 19.67
C GLY A 12 4.17 29.94 19.42
N ALA A 13 2.95 30.11 19.94
CA ALA A 13 1.86 29.16 19.74
C ALA A 13 1.25 29.27 18.33
N ALA A 14 1.17 30.47 17.75
CA ALA A 14 0.79 30.64 16.34
C ALA A 14 1.79 29.97 15.38
N GLY A 15 3.10 30.05 15.66
CA GLY A 15 4.14 29.36 14.88
C GLY A 15 4.03 27.84 14.94
N SER A 16 3.76 27.29 16.14
CA SER A 16 3.61 25.84 16.32
C SER A 16 2.31 25.28 15.71
N ALA A 17 1.20 26.01 15.85
CA ALA A 17 -0.07 25.66 15.19
C ALA A 17 0.07 25.62 13.67
N LYS A 18 0.77 26.58 13.07
CA LYS A 18 1.05 26.58 11.62
C LYS A 18 1.90 25.38 11.21
N ALA A 19 2.96 25.07 11.96
CA ALA A 19 3.81 23.92 11.66
C ALA A 19 3.03 22.60 11.68
N ARG A 20 2.11 22.46 12.64
CA ARG A 20 1.18 21.34 12.77
C ARG A 20 0.26 21.21 11.57
N ASP A 21 -0.41 22.30 11.19
CA ASP A 21 -1.38 22.28 10.10
C ASP A 21 -0.69 21.99 8.76
N ASP A 22 0.51 22.54 8.55
CA ASP A 22 1.35 22.22 7.40
C ASP A 22 1.80 20.75 7.39
N CYS A 23 2.15 20.16 8.55
CA CYS A 23 2.50 18.73 8.64
C CYS A 23 1.29 17.84 8.34
N ARG A 24 0.11 18.21 8.85
CA ARG A 24 -1.14 17.52 8.57
C ARG A 24 -1.46 17.54 7.07
N ALA A 25 -1.39 18.71 6.44
CA ALA A 25 -1.66 18.84 5.01
C ALA A 25 -0.73 17.97 4.16
N LEU A 26 0.55 17.85 4.54
CA LEU A 26 1.49 16.96 3.85
C LEU A 26 1.14 15.48 4.04
N VAL A 27 0.82 15.06 5.27
CA VAL A 27 0.41 13.68 5.56
C VAL A 27 -0.91 13.33 4.84
N ASP A 28 -1.88 14.24 4.80
CA ASP A 28 -3.13 14.06 4.07
C ASP A 28 -2.89 13.95 2.55
N SER A 29 -1.97 14.74 2.02
CA SER A 29 -1.55 14.64 0.61
C SER A 29 -0.91 13.29 0.31
N LEU A 30 -0.02 12.81 1.19
CA LEU A 30 0.57 11.48 1.06
C LEU A 30 -0.49 10.37 1.10
N ASN A 31 -1.45 10.44 2.04
CA ASN A 31 -2.54 9.47 2.13
C ASN A 31 -3.39 9.43 0.85
N LYS A 32 -3.64 10.59 0.23
CA LYS A 32 -4.34 10.64 -1.07
C LYS A 32 -3.53 10.00 -2.20
N VAL A 33 -2.23 10.28 -2.27
CA VAL A 33 -1.37 9.73 -3.33
C VAL A 33 -1.16 8.22 -3.16
N THR A 34 -0.97 7.74 -1.93
CA THR A 34 -0.88 6.29 -1.62
C THR A 34 -2.21 5.57 -1.90
N GLY A 35 -3.35 6.19 -1.55
CA GLY A 35 -4.68 5.67 -1.93
C GLY A 35 -4.86 5.59 -3.45
N CYS A 36 -4.43 6.61 -4.19
CA CYS A 36 -4.42 6.60 -5.66
C CYS A 36 -3.55 5.46 -6.21
N TYR A 37 -2.34 5.29 -5.66
CA TYR A 37 -1.45 4.20 -6.05
C TYR A 37 -2.12 2.84 -5.88
N ARG A 38 -2.77 2.59 -4.73
CA ARG A 38 -3.51 1.36 -4.48
C ARG A 38 -4.64 1.13 -5.49
N HIS A 39 -5.36 2.18 -5.87
CA HIS A 39 -6.43 2.07 -6.86
C HIS A 39 -5.88 1.69 -8.25
N LEU A 40 -4.78 2.30 -8.66
CA LEU A 40 -4.09 1.94 -9.90
C LEU A 40 -3.54 0.51 -9.84
N ALA A 41 -3.01 0.09 -8.68
CA ALA A 41 -2.44 -1.24 -8.47
C ALA A 41 -3.46 -2.38 -8.65
N ILE A 42 -4.75 -2.12 -8.42
CA ILE A 42 -5.82 -3.10 -8.67
C ILE A 42 -5.96 -3.43 -10.16
N GLY A 43 -5.66 -2.49 -11.05
CA GLY A 43 -5.77 -2.70 -12.51
C GLY A 43 -4.66 -3.58 -13.09
N VAL A 44 -3.58 -3.81 -12.34
CA VAL A 44 -2.41 -4.56 -12.78
C VAL A 44 -2.73 -6.05 -12.93
N GLY A 45 -2.33 -6.67 -14.05
CA GLY A 45 -2.64 -8.06 -14.38
C GLY A 45 -4.11 -8.31 -14.76
N GLY A 46 -4.96 -7.28 -14.76
CA GLY A 46 -6.36 -7.35 -15.15
C GLY A 46 -6.60 -6.86 -16.58
N SER A 47 -7.88 -6.71 -16.95
CA SER A 47 -8.28 -6.19 -18.26
C SER A 47 -7.98 -4.71 -18.48
N ALA A 48 -7.68 -3.97 -17.40
CA ALA A 48 -7.30 -2.56 -17.45
C ALA A 48 -5.77 -2.37 -17.52
N ASP A 49 -4.98 -3.45 -17.46
CA ASP A 49 -3.53 -3.37 -17.47
C ASP A 49 -3.04 -2.89 -18.83
N SER A 50 -2.18 -1.87 -18.81
CA SER A 50 -1.71 -1.19 -20.01
C SER A 50 -0.43 -0.43 -19.70
N VAL A 51 0.35 -0.12 -20.74
CA VAL A 51 1.58 0.67 -20.59
C VAL A 51 1.29 2.02 -19.94
N GLY A 52 0.14 2.64 -20.26
CA GLY A 52 -0.30 3.88 -19.63
C GLY A 52 -0.56 3.72 -18.12
N LEU A 53 -1.23 2.65 -17.70
CA LEU A 53 -1.44 2.36 -16.27
C LEU A 53 -0.10 2.15 -15.54
N ARG A 54 0.84 1.41 -16.15
CA ARG A 54 2.16 1.13 -15.58
C ARG A 54 3.01 2.41 -15.46
N ASP A 55 2.89 3.34 -16.41
CA ASP A 55 3.53 4.64 -16.37
C ASP A 55 2.95 5.56 -15.28
N GLU A 56 1.61 5.59 -15.14
CA GLU A 56 0.95 6.32 -14.05
C GLU A 56 1.31 5.76 -12.67
N LEU A 57 1.45 4.43 -12.55
CA LEU A 57 2.01 3.80 -11.36
C LEU A 57 3.44 4.28 -11.09
N ARG A 58 4.30 4.40 -12.11
CA ARG A 58 5.69 4.88 -11.95
C ARG A 58 5.72 6.31 -11.42
N LYS A 59 5.02 7.24 -12.08
CA LYS A 59 4.91 8.65 -11.66
C LYS A 59 4.35 8.79 -10.24
N THR A 60 3.34 7.99 -9.91
CA THR A 60 2.73 8.01 -8.58
C THR A 60 3.71 7.53 -7.51
N ARG A 61 4.57 6.55 -7.80
CA ARG A 61 5.63 6.11 -6.86
C ARG A 61 6.66 7.20 -6.61
N GLU A 62 7.15 7.84 -7.67
CA GLU A 62 8.12 8.92 -7.57
C GLU A 62 7.58 10.05 -6.68
N LYS A 63 6.36 10.51 -6.97
CA LYS A 63 5.68 11.55 -6.20
C LYS A 63 5.47 11.15 -4.74
N THR A 64 5.11 9.89 -4.47
CA THR A 64 4.93 9.38 -3.10
C THR A 64 6.25 9.44 -2.33
N GLN A 65 7.35 9.00 -2.95
CA GLN A 65 8.66 9.02 -2.31
C GLN A 65 9.17 10.43 -2.05
N ASP A 66 8.95 11.37 -2.97
CA ASP A 66 9.33 12.78 -2.76
C ASP A 66 8.57 13.40 -1.59
N LEU A 67 7.26 13.18 -1.51
CA LEU A 67 6.44 13.61 -0.38
C LEU A 67 6.91 12.96 0.93
N ALA A 68 7.20 11.66 0.90
CA ALA A 68 7.66 10.92 2.06
C ALA A 68 8.98 11.48 2.62
N LEU A 69 9.93 11.84 1.76
CA LEU A 69 11.19 12.47 2.17
C LEU A 69 10.96 13.80 2.87
N VAL A 70 10.09 14.66 2.32
CA VAL A 70 9.73 15.95 2.91
C VAL A 70 9.08 15.77 4.28
N ILE A 71 8.07 14.90 4.37
CA ILE A 71 7.32 14.61 5.60
C ILE A 71 8.25 14.06 6.67
N ARG A 72 9.07 13.04 6.34
CA ARG A 72 10.04 12.44 7.26
C ARG A 72 10.96 13.50 7.85
N ASN A 73 11.56 14.33 7.01
CA ASN A 73 12.51 15.35 7.48
C ASN A 73 11.81 16.36 8.40
N LYS A 74 10.62 16.81 8.03
CA LYS A 74 9.86 17.80 8.79
C LYS A 74 9.38 17.26 10.14
N LEU A 75 8.72 16.11 10.15
CA LEU A 75 8.24 15.49 11.39
C LEU A 75 9.39 15.10 12.32
N THR A 76 10.51 14.58 11.77
CA THR A 76 11.70 14.27 12.57
C THR A 76 12.26 15.52 13.24
N ALA A 77 12.35 16.63 12.52
CA ALA A 77 12.84 17.90 13.06
C ALA A 77 11.95 18.40 14.22
N VAL A 78 10.63 18.36 14.02
CA VAL A 78 9.66 18.81 15.03
C VAL A 78 9.66 17.89 16.26
N LEU A 79 9.62 16.57 16.08
CA LEU A 79 9.52 15.62 17.20
C LEU A 79 10.81 15.53 18.03
N ARG A 80 11.96 15.92 17.46
CA ARG A 80 13.23 16.04 18.17
C ARG A 80 13.35 17.32 19.00
N ASP A 81 12.50 18.32 18.76
CA ASP A 81 12.49 19.53 19.57
C ASP A 81 11.93 19.24 20.98
N LYS A 82 12.76 19.48 21.99
CA LYS A 82 12.41 19.28 23.40
C LYS A 82 11.50 20.37 23.96
N ASN A 83 11.40 21.50 23.27
CA ASN A 83 10.58 22.64 23.69
C ASN A 83 9.13 22.55 23.18
N LEU A 84 8.80 21.50 22.41
CA LEU A 84 7.46 21.29 21.88
C LEU A 84 6.46 21.03 23.02
N GLY A 85 5.33 21.74 23.01
CA GLY A 85 4.27 21.57 24.00
C GLY A 85 3.71 20.15 24.02
N LYS A 86 3.21 19.67 25.17
CA LYS A 86 2.74 18.27 25.32
C LYS A 86 1.62 17.92 24.34
N GLU A 87 0.65 18.81 24.16
CA GLU A 87 -0.49 18.58 23.26
C GLU A 87 -0.06 18.56 21.78
N GLU A 88 0.79 19.51 21.39
CA GLU A 88 1.34 19.60 20.04
C GLU A 88 2.24 18.41 19.71
N ARG A 89 3.04 17.98 20.68
CA ARG A 89 3.83 16.75 20.59
C ARG A 89 2.93 15.54 20.34
N ALA A 90 1.87 15.36 21.14
CA ALA A 90 0.93 14.25 20.94
C ALA A 90 0.29 14.26 19.54
N GLU A 91 -0.03 15.44 19.00
CA GLU A 91 -0.55 15.55 17.63
C GLU A 91 0.48 15.23 16.55
N MET A 92 1.73 15.68 16.73
CA MET A 92 2.81 15.34 15.80
C MET A 92 3.15 13.86 15.85
N GLU A 93 3.07 13.22 17.01
CA GLU A 93 3.23 11.77 17.20
C GLU A 93 2.11 10.99 16.51
N ARG A 94 0.86 11.49 16.55
CA ARG A 94 -0.24 10.96 15.72
C ARG A 94 0.06 11.03 14.23
N LEU A 95 0.43 12.21 13.73
CA LEU A 95 0.79 12.39 12.33
C LEU A 95 1.96 11.50 11.90
N TRP A 96 2.93 11.29 12.80
CA TRP A 96 4.03 10.35 12.59
C TRP A 96 3.54 8.92 12.42
N VAL A 97 2.68 8.43 13.30
CA VAL A 97 2.12 7.08 13.18
C VAL A 97 1.33 6.90 11.90
N ILE A 98 0.48 7.87 11.53
CA ILE A 98 -0.28 7.84 10.26
C ILE A 98 0.67 7.78 9.07
N PHE A 99 1.72 8.60 9.09
CA PHE A 99 2.76 8.61 8.06
C PHE A 99 3.52 7.28 7.95
N CYS A 100 3.93 6.68 9.07
CA CYS A 100 4.59 5.37 9.07
C CYS A 100 3.68 4.29 8.48
N THR A 101 2.42 4.24 8.92
CA THR A 101 1.45 3.23 8.47
C THR A 101 1.11 3.39 6.98
N SER A 102 0.98 4.62 6.48
CA SER A 102 0.70 4.83 5.05
C SER A 102 1.86 4.42 4.14
N LEU A 103 3.10 4.58 4.60
CA LEU A 103 4.29 4.07 3.88
C LEU A 103 4.37 2.55 3.87
N GLU A 104 4.01 1.88 4.97
CA GLU A 104 3.97 0.42 5.02
C GLU A 104 2.92 -0.14 4.06
N LEU A 105 1.71 0.44 4.04
CA LEU A 105 0.67 0.03 3.10
C LEU A 105 1.10 0.25 1.65
N PHE A 106 1.74 1.40 1.38
CA PHE A 106 2.29 1.70 0.06
C PHE A 106 3.37 0.70 -0.37
N GLN A 107 4.25 0.30 0.55
CA GLN A 107 5.28 -0.72 0.30
C GLN A 107 4.65 -2.07 -0.07
N VAL A 108 3.61 -2.50 0.67
CA VAL A 108 2.86 -3.73 0.36
C VAL A 108 2.24 -3.66 -1.03
N ASP A 109 1.63 -2.52 -1.39
CA ASP A 109 1.06 -2.32 -2.72
C ASP A 109 2.14 -2.35 -3.81
N MET A 110 3.34 -1.81 -3.56
CA MET A 110 4.46 -1.85 -4.51
C MET A 110 4.95 -3.28 -4.75
N CYS A 111 5.12 -4.07 -3.68
CA CYS A 111 5.48 -5.49 -3.76
C CYS A 111 4.46 -6.27 -4.60
N LYS A 112 3.16 -6.03 -4.36
CA LYS A 112 2.08 -6.64 -5.14
C LYS A 112 2.16 -6.28 -6.63
N VAL A 113 2.41 -5.00 -6.95
CA VAL A 113 2.56 -4.56 -8.35
C VAL A 113 3.78 -5.21 -9.02
N LEU A 114 4.88 -5.41 -8.28
CA LEU A 114 6.06 -6.10 -8.77
C LEU A 114 5.76 -7.57 -9.10
N GLU A 115 5.14 -8.30 -8.17
CA GLU A 115 4.75 -9.69 -8.34
C GLU A 115 3.81 -9.87 -9.54
N LEU A 116 2.78 -9.02 -9.66
CA LEU A 116 1.87 -9.05 -10.80
C LEU A 116 2.55 -8.60 -12.10
N GLY A 117 3.49 -7.65 -12.05
CA GLY A 117 4.29 -7.26 -13.22
C GLY A 117 5.14 -8.40 -13.78
N GLN A 118 5.70 -9.23 -12.92
CA GLN A 118 6.45 -10.42 -13.32
C GLN A 118 5.57 -11.49 -13.96
N GLY A 119 4.35 -11.66 -13.46
CA GLY A 119 3.39 -12.64 -13.99
C GLY A 119 2.67 -12.20 -15.26
N PHE A 120 2.49 -10.89 -15.47
CA PHE A 120 1.71 -10.30 -16.56
C PHE A 120 2.55 -9.30 -17.35
N VAL A 121 3.43 -9.82 -18.21
CA VAL A 121 4.31 -9.01 -19.07
C VAL A 121 3.51 -8.39 -20.22
N LEU A 122 3.55 -7.06 -20.34
CA LEU A 122 2.87 -6.32 -21.43
C LEU A 122 3.65 -6.33 -22.76
N ALA A 123 4.96 -6.49 -22.70
CA ALA A 123 5.84 -6.49 -23.85
C ALA A 123 5.93 -7.90 -24.48
N GLY A 124 5.59 -8.02 -25.76
CA GLY A 124 5.89 -9.21 -26.55
C GLY A 124 4.85 -10.33 -26.57
N THR A 125 3.69 -10.17 -25.93
CA THR A 125 2.63 -11.19 -26.05
C THR A 125 1.84 -10.98 -27.35
N GLU A 126 2.08 -11.80 -28.37
CA GLU A 126 1.25 -11.85 -29.59
C GLU A 126 -0.22 -12.23 -29.28
N THR A 127 -0.47 -12.79 -28.10
CA THR A 127 -1.79 -13.18 -27.60
C THR A 127 -2.01 -12.62 -26.20
N PRO A 128 -3.16 -11.96 -25.91
CA PRO A 128 -3.45 -11.50 -24.56
C PRO A 128 -3.53 -12.68 -23.59
N LEU A 129 -2.80 -12.61 -22.47
CA LEU A 129 -2.69 -13.68 -21.47
C LEU A 129 -4.06 -14.08 -20.87
N ILE A 130 -5.02 -13.15 -20.87
CA ILE A 130 -6.41 -13.37 -20.48
C ILE A 130 -7.30 -13.13 -21.70
N GLN A 131 -7.74 -14.21 -22.35
CA GLN A 131 -8.81 -14.18 -23.34
C GLN A 131 -10.16 -14.41 -22.64
N THR A 132 -10.81 -13.35 -22.17
CA THR A 132 -12.15 -13.44 -21.55
C THR A 132 -13.28 -13.74 -22.56
N GLY A 133 -12.96 -13.88 -23.85
CA GLY A 133 -13.94 -14.05 -24.93
C GLY A 133 -14.79 -12.80 -25.21
N MET A 134 -14.65 -11.73 -24.41
CA MET A 134 -15.31 -10.46 -24.64
C MET A 134 -14.48 -9.60 -25.58
N SER A 135 -14.71 -9.80 -26.88
CA SER A 135 -14.13 -8.97 -27.92
C SER A 135 -15.11 -7.85 -28.27
N GLY A 136 -14.75 -6.59 -28.04
CA GLY A 136 -15.46 -5.47 -28.64
C GLY A 136 -15.44 -5.65 -30.16
N GLY A 137 -16.55 -5.36 -30.85
CA GLY A 137 -16.85 -5.79 -32.24
C GLY A 137 -15.91 -5.36 -33.37
N THR A 138 -14.68 -4.93 -33.08
CA THR A 138 -13.65 -4.48 -34.03
C THR A 138 -12.43 -5.42 -34.14
N SER A 139 -12.35 -6.48 -33.32
CA SER A 139 -11.16 -7.35 -33.22
C SER A 139 -10.82 -8.16 -34.47
N GLU A 140 -11.79 -8.48 -35.32
CA GLU A 140 -11.51 -9.25 -36.55
C GLU A 140 -10.75 -8.40 -37.59
N VAL A 141 -10.93 -7.07 -37.54
CA VAL A 141 -10.28 -6.11 -38.45
C VAL A 141 -8.83 -5.85 -38.02
N ALA A 142 -8.56 -5.82 -36.71
CA ALA A 142 -7.21 -5.61 -36.18
C ALA A 142 -6.28 -6.81 -36.42
N ALA A 143 -6.79 -8.04 -36.29
CA ALA A 143 -6.01 -9.27 -36.48
C ALA A 143 -5.44 -9.40 -37.91
N ARG A 144 -6.17 -8.92 -38.93
CA ARG A 144 -5.69 -8.93 -40.32
C ARG A 144 -4.68 -7.82 -40.63
N ALA A 145 -4.67 -6.72 -39.87
CA ALA A 145 -3.73 -5.62 -40.05
C ALA A 145 -2.35 -5.86 -39.38
N LEU A 146 -2.31 -6.69 -38.33
CA LEU A 146 -1.10 -6.95 -37.53
C LEU A 146 -0.19 -8.06 -38.07
N SER A 147 -0.51 -8.69 -39.21
CA SER A 147 0.33 -9.71 -39.85
C SER A 147 1.60 -9.15 -40.53
N VAL A 148 2.07 -7.96 -40.14
CA VAL A 148 3.30 -7.34 -40.64
C VAL A 148 4.40 -7.49 -39.59
N GLN A 149 5.22 -8.51 -39.79
CA GLN A 149 6.57 -8.79 -39.26
C GLN A 149 7.05 -7.94 -38.07
N ASN A 150 7.22 -8.58 -36.92
CA ASN A 150 7.70 -7.96 -35.68
C ASN A 150 9.19 -8.27 -35.44
N ILE A 151 10.07 -7.31 -35.74
CA ILE A 151 11.53 -7.36 -35.43
C ILE A 151 11.83 -6.66 -34.07
N VAL A 152 10.81 -6.18 -33.35
CA VAL A 152 10.97 -5.36 -32.12
C VAL A 152 10.66 -6.17 -30.85
N HIS A 153 11.05 -7.44 -30.80
CA HIS A 153 10.76 -8.30 -29.64
C HIS A 153 11.84 -8.16 -28.54
N ASP A 154 13.12 -8.16 -28.92
CA ASP A 154 14.24 -8.09 -27.96
C ASP A 154 14.30 -6.75 -27.22
N THR A 155 14.03 -5.63 -27.90
CA THR A 155 14.07 -4.29 -27.28
C THR A 155 12.95 -4.06 -26.28
N ALA A 156 11.77 -4.66 -26.50
CA ALA A 156 10.62 -4.49 -25.61
C ALA A 156 10.77 -5.29 -24.30
N LEU A 157 11.38 -6.46 -24.37
CA LEU A 157 11.70 -7.27 -23.19
C LEU A 157 12.76 -6.60 -22.30
N ASP A 158 13.80 -6.01 -22.91
CA ASP A 158 14.86 -5.31 -22.17
C ASP A 158 14.31 -4.13 -21.35
N VAL A 159 13.43 -3.32 -21.96
CA VAL A 159 12.75 -2.20 -21.29
C VAL A 159 11.88 -2.67 -20.13
N SER A 160 11.09 -3.73 -20.30
CA SER A 160 10.25 -4.27 -19.20
C SER A 160 11.10 -4.78 -18.03
N SER A 161 12.25 -5.38 -18.31
CA SER A 161 13.18 -5.88 -17.29
C SER A 161 13.86 -4.74 -16.50
N LEU A 162 14.07 -3.59 -17.15
CA LEU A 162 14.64 -2.40 -16.54
C LEU A 162 13.64 -1.73 -15.60
N GLU A 163 12.39 -1.56 -16.04
CA GLU A 163 11.32 -0.99 -15.21
C GLU A 163 11.05 -1.83 -13.96
N GLN A 164 11.14 -3.15 -14.10
CA GLN A 164 10.99 -4.07 -12.98
C GLN A 164 12.13 -3.94 -11.96
N ARG A 165 13.37 -3.81 -12.43
CA ARG A 165 14.53 -3.56 -11.56
C ARG A 165 14.42 -2.22 -10.85
N GLU A 166 14.01 -1.17 -11.55
CA GLU A 166 13.76 0.14 -10.96
C GLU A 166 12.69 0.06 -9.85
N LEU A 167 11.58 -0.64 -10.09
CA LEU A 167 10.55 -0.85 -9.09
C LEU A 167 11.11 -1.56 -7.85
N GLN A 168 11.95 -2.58 -8.03
CA GLN A 168 12.59 -3.30 -6.92
C GLN A 168 13.52 -2.38 -6.11
N GLU A 169 14.35 -1.57 -6.76
CA GLU A 169 15.22 -0.59 -6.09
C GLU A 169 14.40 0.45 -5.30
N GLN A 170 13.26 0.88 -5.85
CA GLN A 170 12.35 1.78 -5.15
C GLN A 170 11.69 1.12 -3.94
N ILE A 171 11.34 -0.17 -3.99
CA ILE A 171 10.81 -0.93 -2.84
C ILE A 171 11.85 -0.94 -1.72
N GLU A 172 13.09 -1.32 -2.03
CA GLU A 172 14.17 -1.34 -1.03
C GLU A 172 14.42 0.05 -0.43
N LYS A 173 14.27 1.12 -1.22
CA LYS A 173 14.40 2.49 -0.74
C LYS A 173 13.28 2.84 0.25
N VAL A 174 12.06 2.39 0.01
CA VAL A 174 10.93 2.58 0.93
C VAL A 174 11.12 1.72 2.19
N ASP A 175 11.55 0.47 2.07
CA ASP A 175 11.86 -0.42 3.21
C ASP A 175 12.88 0.23 4.15
N ARG A 176 14.01 0.69 3.60
CA ARG A 176 15.01 1.44 4.37
C ARG A 176 14.42 2.69 4.99
N MET A 177 13.45 3.35 4.34
CA MET A 177 12.81 4.53 4.90
C MET A 177 11.95 4.20 6.11
N VAL A 178 11.16 3.12 6.04
CA VAL A 178 10.33 2.61 7.14
C VAL A 178 11.20 2.24 8.34
N GLU A 179 12.26 1.46 8.14
CA GLU A 179 13.22 1.11 9.20
C GLU A 179 13.86 2.35 9.84
N ASN A 180 14.31 3.29 9.00
CA ASN A 180 14.89 4.55 9.48
C ASN A 180 13.90 5.37 10.32
N MET A 181 12.61 5.29 10.05
CA MET A 181 11.59 6.01 10.81
C MET A 181 11.44 5.40 12.20
N GLU A 182 11.45 4.08 12.34
CA GLU A 182 11.40 3.43 13.65
C GLU A 182 12.60 3.80 14.54
N MET A 183 13.78 4.02 13.94
CA MET A 183 15.00 4.35 14.69
C MET A 183 15.16 5.84 15.00
N LYS A 184 14.55 6.75 14.23
CA LYS A 184 14.85 8.19 14.30
C LYS A 184 14.08 8.95 15.38
N VAL A 185 12.88 8.49 15.71
CA VAL A 185 12.00 9.12 16.70
C VAL A 185 11.42 8.03 17.60
N ASN A 186 11.52 8.21 18.92
CA ASN A 186 11.02 7.25 19.90
C ASN A 186 9.50 7.39 20.11
N VAL A 187 8.72 7.17 19.06
CA VAL A 187 7.25 7.16 19.09
C VAL A 187 6.80 5.73 18.93
N LEU A 188 6.34 5.13 20.02
CA LEU A 188 5.79 3.78 19.98
C LEU A 188 4.37 3.85 19.43
N ARG A 189 4.07 3.04 18.41
CA ARG A 189 2.75 3.05 17.76
C ARG A 189 1.58 2.85 18.72
N TRP A 190 1.78 2.03 19.75
CA TRP A 190 0.77 1.69 20.74
C TRP A 190 0.58 2.75 21.85
N THR A 191 1.47 3.74 21.97
CA THR A 191 1.34 4.81 22.98
C THR A 191 0.52 6.00 22.49
N VAL A 192 0.21 6.05 21.20
CA VAL A 192 -0.46 7.19 20.57
C VAL A 192 -1.98 7.01 20.64
N GLU A 193 -2.65 7.95 21.30
CA GLU A 193 -4.11 7.95 21.40
C GLU A 193 -4.76 8.30 20.06
N ALA A 194 -5.65 7.43 19.58
CA ALA A 194 -6.44 7.67 18.38
C ALA A 194 -7.49 8.74 18.65
N LYS A 195 -7.42 9.85 17.92
CA LYS A 195 -8.49 10.85 17.91
C LYS A 195 -9.36 10.56 16.70
N GLY A 196 -10.49 9.90 16.92
CA GLY A 196 -11.50 9.77 15.88
C GLY A 196 -12.06 11.16 15.56
N ASP A 197 -12.19 11.49 14.27
CA ASP A 197 -13.11 12.56 13.90
C ASP A 197 -14.48 12.15 14.45
N ALA A 198 -15.16 13.07 15.15
CA ALA A 198 -16.51 12.83 15.60
C ALA A 198 -17.32 12.43 14.36
N TYR A 199 -17.69 11.15 14.28
CA TYR A 199 -18.48 10.61 13.19
C TYR A 199 -19.78 11.41 13.16
N HIS A 200 -19.84 12.46 12.34
CA HIS A 200 -21.14 12.93 11.87
C HIS A 200 -21.65 11.76 11.05
N SER A 201 -22.49 10.95 11.69
CA SER A 201 -23.33 9.98 11.00
C SER A 201 -23.88 10.70 9.79
N VAL A 202 -23.43 10.32 8.61
CA VAL A 202 -23.98 10.79 7.36
C VAL A 202 -25.40 10.24 7.34
N LEU A 203 -26.33 10.99 7.92
CA LEU A 203 -27.74 10.82 7.71
C LEU A 203 -27.96 11.20 6.25
N SER A 204 -27.85 10.17 5.41
CA SER A 204 -28.17 10.20 4.00
C SER A 204 -29.63 10.61 3.87
N ASN A 205 -29.87 11.86 3.48
CA ASN A 205 -31.15 12.30 2.96
C ASN A 205 -30.98 12.49 1.45
N ASP A 206 -31.89 11.85 0.72
CA ASP A 206 -32.09 11.87 -0.74
C ASP A 206 -31.11 11.10 -1.63
N ALA A 207 -31.50 9.83 -1.85
CA ALA A 207 -31.58 9.13 -3.13
C ALA A 207 -30.84 9.75 -4.34
N SER A 208 -29.58 9.34 -4.51
CA SER A 208 -29.03 8.97 -5.81
C SER A 208 -28.08 7.80 -5.58
N SER A 209 -28.51 6.64 -6.02
CA SER A 209 -27.83 5.35 -5.84
C SER A 209 -26.56 5.28 -6.70
N VAL A 210 -25.45 5.69 -6.11
CA VAL A 210 -24.21 4.93 -6.24
C VAL A 210 -23.96 4.40 -4.85
N ALA A 211 -24.47 3.19 -4.60
CA ALA A 211 -23.90 2.36 -3.57
C ALA A 211 -22.43 2.22 -3.94
N LEU A 212 -21.58 3.06 -3.34
CA LEU A 212 -20.26 2.63 -2.97
C LEU A 212 -20.52 1.33 -2.25
N LEU A 213 -20.27 0.22 -2.94
CA LEU A 213 -20.01 -1.03 -2.26
C LEU A 213 -18.95 -0.61 -1.24
N SER A 214 -19.38 -0.49 0.01
CA SER A 214 -18.55 -0.87 1.12
C SER A 214 -18.05 -2.23 0.68
N VAL A 215 -16.87 -2.21 0.06
CA VAL A 215 -15.94 -3.31 0.18
C VAL A 215 -15.81 -3.38 1.68
N ASP A 216 -16.70 -4.17 2.28
CA ASP A 216 -16.28 -5.12 3.27
C ASP A 216 -14.93 -5.59 2.72
N GLU A 217 -13.86 -5.00 3.22
CA GLU A 217 -12.74 -5.84 3.53
C GLU A 217 -13.36 -6.91 4.44
N GLU A 218 -13.92 -7.95 3.80
CA GLU A 218 -13.29 -9.23 3.88
C GLU A 218 -11.78 -8.94 3.95
N VAL A 219 -11.31 -8.65 5.16
CA VAL A 219 -10.66 -9.65 5.98
C VAL A 219 -11.11 -11.05 5.51
N ARG A 220 -10.70 -11.42 4.29
CA ARG A 220 -9.69 -12.44 4.14
C ARG A 220 -8.62 -12.00 5.14
N GLY A 221 -8.75 -12.31 6.43
CA GLY A 221 -9.10 -13.68 6.79
C GLY A 221 -8.16 -14.54 5.96
N TRP A 222 -6.90 -14.09 5.86
CA TRP A 222 -5.80 -14.87 5.42
C TRP A 222 -5.87 -16.03 6.39
N TRP A 223 -6.51 -17.10 5.92
CA TRP A 223 -6.10 -18.44 6.28
C TRP A 223 -4.65 -18.58 5.81
N CYS A 224 -3.75 -17.86 6.48
CA CYS A 224 -2.65 -18.48 7.17
C CYS A 224 -3.29 -19.54 8.07
N CYS A 225 -3.68 -20.67 7.47
CA CYS A 225 -3.30 -21.93 8.05
C CYS A 225 -1.81 -21.76 8.31
N ASP A 226 -1.49 -21.40 9.55
CA ASP A 226 -0.15 -21.32 10.09
C ASP A 226 0.59 -22.53 9.50
N ARG A 227 1.46 -22.28 8.52
CA ARG A 227 1.99 -23.32 7.63
C ARG A 227 2.67 -24.40 8.46
N SER A 228 3.17 -24.02 9.64
CA SER A 228 3.63 -24.92 10.69
C SER A 228 2.51 -25.83 11.24
N LYS A 229 1.38 -25.28 11.71
CA LYS A 229 0.22 -26.04 12.23
C LYS A 229 -0.45 -26.92 11.19
N CYS A 230 -0.50 -26.49 9.93
CA CYS A 230 -1.04 -27.30 8.84
C CYS A 230 -0.14 -28.52 8.57
N LEU A 231 1.18 -28.33 8.57
CA LEU A 231 2.16 -29.42 8.47
C LEU A 231 2.09 -30.35 9.69
N THR A 232 1.96 -29.82 10.90
CA THR A 232 1.80 -30.64 12.12
C THR A 232 0.51 -31.48 12.07
N SER A 233 -0.61 -30.89 11.64
CA SER A 233 -1.88 -31.60 11.47
C SER A 233 -1.76 -32.73 10.44
N MET A 234 -1.15 -32.45 9.29
CA MET A 234 -0.91 -33.46 8.24
C MET A 234 -0.01 -34.60 8.74
N LEU A 235 1.04 -34.31 9.51
CA LEU A 235 1.93 -35.32 10.10
C LEU A 235 1.21 -36.19 11.14
N LEU A 236 0.34 -35.60 11.96
CA LEU A 236 -0.44 -36.35 12.95
C LEU A 236 -1.49 -37.25 12.28
N CYS A 237 -2.18 -36.75 11.26
CA CYS A 237 -3.15 -37.53 10.50
C CYS A 237 -2.50 -38.72 9.78
N THR A 238 -1.32 -38.51 9.17
CA THR A 238 -0.60 -39.60 8.50
C THR A 238 -0.12 -40.66 9.50
N ALA A 239 0.39 -40.26 10.68
CA ALA A 239 0.77 -41.20 11.74
C ALA A 239 -0.42 -42.00 12.32
N ALA A 240 -1.60 -41.36 12.46
CA ALA A 240 -2.79 -42.05 12.92
C ALA A 240 -3.27 -43.10 11.90
N LEU A 241 -3.27 -42.76 10.61
CA LEU A 241 -3.67 -43.70 9.55
C LEU A 241 -2.72 -44.90 9.46
N THR A 242 -1.42 -44.70 9.58
CA THR A 242 -0.46 -45.81 9.59
C THR A 242 -0.64 -46.72 10.79
N ALA A 243 -0.91 -46.17 11.98
CA ALA A 243 -1.21 -46.96 13.17
C ALA A 243 -2.49 -47.81 13.02
N VAL A 244 -3.55 -47.26 12.42
CA VAL A 244 -4.79 -48.00 12.13
C VAL A 244 -4.53 -49.15 11.16
N VAL A 245 -3.79 -48.90 10.08
CA VAL A 245 -3.44 -49.95 9.09
C VAL A 245 -2.61 -51.05 9.75
N LEU A 246 -1.60 -50.70 10.55
CA LEU A 246 -0.79 -51.68 11.27
C LEU A 246 -1.61 -52.52 12.26
N SER A 247 -2.58 -51.90 12.95
CA SER A 247 -3.50 -52.61 13.85
C SER A 247 -4.39 -53.61 13.10
N VAL A 248 -4.95 -53.19 11.95
CA VAL A 248 -5.75 -54.08 11.09
C VAL A 248 -4.90 -55.20 10.50
N CYS A 249 -3.66 -54.92 10.10
CA CYS A 249 -2.74 -55.94 9.61
C CYS A 249 -2.37 -56.94 10.71
N ALA A 250 -2.10 -56.48 11.94
CA ALA A 250 -1.79 -57.34 13.08
C ALA A 250 -3.00 -58.20 13.49
N ALA A 251 -4.21 -57.64 13.45
CA ALA A 251 -5.44 -58.37 13.76
C ALA A 251 -5.83 -59.40 12.68
N ASN A 252 -5.41 -59.21 11.42
CA ASN A 252 -5.63 -60.18 10.35
C ASN A 252 -4.50 -61.21 10.21
N LEU A 253 -3.35 -60.99 10.87
CA LEU A 253 -2.24 -61.95 10.91
C LEU A 253 -2.21 -62.81 12.19
N ALA A 254 -3.08 -62.52 13.17
CA ALA A 254 -3.29 -63.30 14.39
C ALA A 254 -4.48 -64.26 14.21
#